data_AF-A0A7V6XKG7-F1
#
_entry.id   AF-A0A7V6XKG7-F1
#
_cell.length_a   1.000
_cell.length_b   1.000
_cell.length_c   1.000
_cell.angle_alpha   90.00
_cell.angle_beta   90.00
_cell.angle_gamma   90.00
#
_symmetry.space_group_name_H-M   'P 1'
#
loop_
_entity.id
_entity.type
_entity.pdbx_description
1 polymer ?
#
loop_
_entity_poly.entity_id
_entity_poly.type
_entity_poly.pdbx_seq_one_letter_code
_entity_poly.pdbx_strand_id
1 'polypeptide(L)'
;MKTLLDYYLWISSSLVWVNMLLAILLIFFERRNPTLTWLWIMVLTFLPGIGFILYLFIGQDLSKHKLFKLKEEEDACFRDIALAQKKDIINGRFHYVNPKFRDYEDHIKLHLMNSEAYFTQDNSVDIYFSGEDKFRAMLKSINKATKYIYMQYYIFKDDNIGMKIINELCI
;
A
#
# COMPACT_ATOMS: atom_id res chain seq x y z
N MET A 1 -26.71 -16.41 -49.68
CA MET A 1 -25.68 -17.27 -49.04
C MET A 1 -24.31 -16.61 -49.00
N LYS A 2 -23.77 -16.08 -50.12
CA LYS A 2 -22.51 -15.32 -50.14
C LYS A 2 -22.50 -14.10 -49.20
N THR A 3 -23.53 -13.26 -49.24
CA THR A 3 -23.65 -12.06 -48.39
C THR A 3 -23.67 -12.33 -46.88
N LEU A 4 -24.26 -13.46 -46.45
CA LEU A 4 -24.25 -13.89 -45.04
C LEU A 4 -22.86 -14.40 -44.62
N LEU A 5 -22.18 -15.10 -45.54
CA LEU A 5 -20.81 -15.57 -45.32
C LEU A 5 -19.84 -14.38 -45.24
N ASP A 6 -20.00 -13.38 -46.09
CA ASP A 6 -19.18 -12.16 -46.11
C ASP A 6 -19.33 -11.37 -44.81
N TYR A 7 -20.56 -11.25 -44.29
CA TYR A 7 -20.82 -10.59 -43.01
C TYR A 7 -20.21 -11.34 -41.83
N TYR A 8 -20.30 -12.68 -41.83
CA TYR A 8 -19.68 -13.52 -40.81
C TYR A 8 -18.14 -13.42 -40.83
N LEU A 9 -17.53 -13.41 -42.01
CA LEU A 9 -16.08 -13.25 -42.18
C LEU A 9 -15.60 -11.87 -41.71
N TRP A 10 -16.37 -10.81 -41.99
CA TRP A 10 -16.06 -9.46 -41.54
C TRP A 10 -16.14 -9.31 -40.01
N ILE A 11 -17.18 -9.87 -39.39
CA ILE A 11 -17.34 -9.85 -37.92
C ILE A 11 -16.22 -10.63 -37.24
N SER A 12 -15.96 -11.86 -37.70
CA SER A 12 -14.93 -12.72 -37.09
C SER A 12 -13.53 -12.12 -37.22
N SER A 13 -13.20 -11.52 -38.37
CA SER A 13 -11.92 -10.81 -38.55
C SER A 13 -11.79 -9.62 -37.60
N SER A 14 -12.83 -8.80 -37.48
CA SER A 14 -12.82 -7.62 -36.60
C SER A 14 -12.66 -8.01 -35.13
N LEU A 15 -13.31 -9.11 -34.71
CA LEU A 15 -13.25 -9.62 -33.35
C LEU A 15 -11.83 -10.07 -32.95
N VAL A 16 -11.07 -10.66 -33.89
CA VAL A 16 -9.67 -11.05 -33.65
C VAL A 16 -8.78 -9.84 -33.41
N TRP A 17 -8.91 -8.78 -34.21
CA TRP A 17 -8.13 -7.54 -34.03
C TRP A 17 -8.40 -6.86 -32.70
N VAL A 18 -9.67 -6.77 -32.31
CA VAL A 18 -10.08 -6.22 -31.00
C VAL A 18 -9.52 -7.07 -29.86
N ASN A 19 -9.60 -8.40 -29.98
CA ASN A 19 -9.09 -9.32 -28.96
C ASN A 19 -7.57 -9.20 -28.80
N MET A 20 -6.83 -9.03 -29.90
CA MET A 20 -5.38 -8.82 -29.87
C MET A 20 -5.01 -7.48 -29.19
N LEU A 21 -5.72 -6.41 -29.51
CA LEU A 21 -5.54 -5.11 -28.85
C LEU A 21 -5.77 -5.22 -27.33
N LEU A 22 -6.83 -5.91 -26.92
CA LEU A 22 -7.17 -6.11 -25.51
C LEU A 22 -6.12 -6.95 -24.77
N ALA A 23 -5.59 -8.00 -25.40
CA ALA A 23 -4.50 -8.79 -24.83
C ALA A 23 -3.22 -7.97 -24.63
N ILE A 24 -2.87 -7.09 -25.58
CA ILE A 24 -1.73 -6.17 -25.46
C ILE A 24 -1.96 -5.20 -24.30
N LEU A 25 -3.13 -4.57 -24.23
CA LEU A 25 -3.47 -3.67 -23.12
C LEU A 25 -3.36 -4.38 -21.77
N LEU A 26 -3.89 -5.61 -21.66
CA LEU A 26 -3.83 -6.40 -20.44
C LEU A 26 -2.37 -6.59 -19.97
N ILE A 27 -1.43 -6.90 -20.87
CA ILE A 27 0.00 -7.04 -20.53
C ILE A 27 0.58 -5.76 -19.94
N PHE A 28 0.19 -4.59 -20.48
CA PHE A 28 0.70 -3.30 -19.99
C PHE A 28 0.07 -2.87 -18.66
N PHE A 29 -1.19 -3.21 -18.42
CA PHE A 29 -1.92 -2.86 -17.20
C PHE A 29 -1.62 -3.82 -16.04
N GLU A 30 -1.44 -5.12 -16.29
CA GLU A 30 -1.27 -6.16 -15.26
C GLU A 30 0.22 -6.31 -14.83
N ARG A 31 0.84 -5.24 -14.33
CA ARG A 31 2.30 -5.16 -14.08
C ARG A 31 2.85 -5.97 -12.89
N ARG A 32 2.05 -6.74 -12.14
CA ARG A 32 2.48 -7.27 -10.83
C ARG A 32 2.36 -8.78 -10.61
N ASN A 33 1.58 -9.50 -11.42
CA ASN A 33 1.45 -10.94 -11.28
C ASN A 33 1.61 -11.64 -12.65
N PRO A 34 2.82 -12.12 -12.99
CA PRO A 34 3.06 -12.76 -14.27
C PRO A 34 2.18 -14.01 -14.47
N THR A 35 1.89 -14.76 -13.40
CA THR A 35 1.05 -15.97 -13.47
C THR A 35 -0.39 -15.65 -13.87
N LEU A 36 -1.00 -14.64 -13.25
CA LEU A 36 -2.37 -14.21 -13.61
C LEU A 36 -2.43 -13.62 -15.01
N THR A 37 -1.39 -12.89 -15.41
CA THR A 37 -1.30 -12.31 -16.76
C THR A 37 -1.29 -13.40 -17.82
N TRP A 38 -0.48 -14.46 -17.64
CA TRP A 38 -0.44 -15.60 -18.54
C TRP A 38 -1.78 -16.34 -18.63
N LEU A 39 -2.48 -16.54 -17.51
CA LEU A 39 -3.81 -17.15 -17.49
C LEU A 39 -4.79 -16.35 -18.36
N TRP A 40 -4.84 -15.03 -18.19
CA TRP A 40 -5.78 -14.18 -18.94
C TRP A 40 -5.41 -14.04 -20.42
N ILE A 41 -4.12 -14.03 -20.77
CA ILE A 41 -3.69 -14.10 -22.17
C ILE A 41 -4.18 -15.40 -22.81
N MET A 42 -4.05 -16.53 -22.12
CA MET A 42 -4.56 -17.81 -22.62
C MET A 42 -6.08 -17.77 -22.80
N VAL A 43 -6.82 -17.29 -21.80
CA VAL A 43 -8.29 -17.19 -21.87
C VAL A 43 -8.74 -16.28 -23.01
N LEU A 44 -8.11 -15.13 -23.20
CA LEU A 44 -8.40 -14.22 -24.33
C LEU A 44 -8.03 -14.87 -25.66
N THR A 45 -6.92 -15.61 -25.74
CA THR A 45 -6.47 -16.24 -26.99
C THR A 45 -7.38 -17.40 -27.40
N PHE A 46 -7.76 -18.27 -26.46
CA PHE A 46 -8.57 -19.46 -26.75
C PHE A 46 -10.08 -19.18 -26.81
N LEU A 47 -10.56 -18.15 -26.12
CA LEU A 47 -11.97 -17.74 -26.11
C LEU A 47 -12.09 -16.26 -26.54
N PRO A 48 -11.89 -15.94 -27.83
CA PRO A 48 -12.00 -14.57 -28.28
C PRO A 48 -13.44 -14.03 -28.06
N GLY A 49 -13.54 -12.81 -27.56
CA GLY A 49 -14.81 -12.18 -27.16
C GLY A 49 -15.30 -12.59 -25.77
N ILE A 50 -15.52 -13.90 -25.52
CA ILE A 50 -16.00 -14.40 -24.22
C ILE A 50 -14.96 -14.19 -23.12
N GLY A 51 -13.69 -14.42 -23.42
CA GLY A 51 -12.58 -14.25 -22.47
C GLY A 51 -12.47 -12.82 -21.94
N PHE A 52 -12.84 -11.82 -22.75
CA PHE A 52 -12.86 -10.43 -22.31
C PHE A 52 -13.96 -10.15 -21.30
N ILE A 53 -15.16 -10.72 -21.52
CA ILE A 53 -16.26 -10.63 -20.55
C ILE A 53 -15.82 -11.26 -19.23
N LEU A 54 -15.24 -12.47 -19.27
CA LEU A 54 -14.73 -13.14 -18.07
C LEU A 54 -13.64 -12.33 -17.36
N TYR A 55 -12.75 -11.68 -18.10
CA TYR A 55 -11.72 -10.81 -17.54
C TYR A 55 -12.33 -9.62 -16.77
N LEU A 56 -13.37 -8.97 -17.32
CA LEU A 56 -14.02 -7.85 -16.65
C LEU A 56 -14.66 -8.24 -15.30
N PHE A 57 -15.19 -9.47 -15.18
CA PHE A 57 -15.85 -9.92 -13.95
C PHE A 57 -14.91 -10.55 -12.92
N ILE A 58 -13.91 -11.32 -13.37
CA ILE A 58 -13.09 -12.19 -12.49
C ILE A 58 -11.63 -11.75 -12.47
N GLY A 59 -11.14 -11.13 -13.55
CA GLY A 59 -9.73 -10.81 -13.73
C GLY A 59 -9.26 -9.53 -13.06
N GLN A 60 -10.18 -8.63 -12.72
CA GLN A 60 -9.84 -7.39 -12.02
C GLN A 60 -9.78 -7.61 -10.50
N ASP A 61 -8.62 -7.34 -9.91
CA ASP A 61 -8.46 -7.31 -8.45
C ASP A 61 -9.09 -6.02 -7.86
N LEU A 62 -10.42 -6.02 -7.75
CA LEU A 62 -11.21 -4.89 -7.22
C LEU A 62 -10.99 -4.64 -5.71
N SER A 63 -10.37 -5.60 -4.99
CA SER A 63 -10.14 -5.53 -3.54
C SER A 63 -9.20 -4.39 -3.16
N LYS A 64 -8.19 -4.11 -4.01
CA LYS A 64 -7.20 -3.06 -3.75
C LYS A 64 -7.83 -1.67 -3.68
N HIS A 65 -8.84 -1.39 -4.50
CA HIS A 65 -9.44 -0.06 -4.59
C HIS A 65 -10.14 0.37 -3.29
N LYS A 66 -10.77 -0.58 -2.59
CA LYS A 66 -11.46 -0.32 -1.31
C LYS A 66 -10.47 -0.04 -0.17
N LEU A 67 -9.33 -0.74 -0.15
CA LEU A 67 -8.27 -0.51 0.84
C LEU A 67 -7.59 0.85 0.64
N PHE A 68 -7.38 1.27 -0.62
CA PHE A 68 -6.84 2.60 -0.92
C PHE A 68 -7.79 3.73 -0.50
N LYS A 69 -9.09 3.56 -0.70
CA LYS A 69 -10.08 4.59 -0.32
C LYS A 69 -10.15 4.82 1.20
N LEU A 70 -10.10 3.76 2.01
CA LEU A 70 -10.07 3.91 3.47
C LEU A 70 -8.81 4.63 3.95
N LYS A 71 -7.65 4.31 3.35
CA LYS A 71 -6.40 5.01 3.63
C LYS A 71 -6.47 6.49 3.26
N GLU A 72 -7.09 6.83 2.13
CA GLU A 72 -7.19 8.21 1.65
C GLU A 72 -7.97 9.12 2.61
N GLU A 73 -9.00 8.57 3.28
CA GLU A 73 -9.78 9.29 4.31
C GLU A 73 -8.98 9.48 5.62
N GLU A 74 -8.26 8.45 6.10
CA GLU A 74 -7.40 8.58 7.29
C GLU A 74 -6.23 9.54 7.04
N ASP A 75 -5.59 9.43 5.87
CA ASP A 75 -4.50 10.30 5.44
C ASP A 75 -4.97 11.76 5.31
N ALA A 76 -6.25 12.02 5.02
CA ALA A 76 -6.79 13.38 4.94
C ALA A 76 -6.77 14.11 6.28
N CYS A 77 -7.12 13.42 7.38
CA CYS A 77 -7.12 14.02 8.71
C CYS A 77 -5.69 14.44 9.13
N PHE A 78 -4.72 13.54 8.95
CA PHE A 78 -3.32 13.83 9.27
C PHE A 78 -2.73 14.92 8.37
N ARG A 79 -3.10 14.92 7.08
CA ARG A 79 -2.71 15.96 6.13
C ARG A 79 -3.18 17.34 6.57
N ASP A 80 -4.43 17.50 6.98
CA ASP A 80 -4.96 18.79 7.41
C ASP A 80 -4.21 19.34 8.64
N ILE A 81 -3.90 18.47 9.60
CA ILE A 81 -3.13 18.81 10.80
C ILE A 81 -1.68 19.21 10.42
N ALA A 82 -1.04 18.44 9.54
CA ALA A 82 0.31 18.74 9.05
C ALA A 82 0.36 20.07 8.26
N LEU A 83 -0.65 20.35 7.44
CA LEU A 83 -0.76 21.60 6.70
C LEU A 83 -0.98 22.81 7.62
N ALA A 84 -1.79 22.65 8.67
CA ALA A 84 -1.97 23.69 9.69
C ALA A 84 -0.66 23.99 10.41
N GLN A 85 0.05 22.95 10.88
CA GLN A 85 1.37 23.11 11.52
C GLN A 85 2.38 23.79 10.59
N LYS A 86 2.43 23.37 9.32
CA LYS A 86 3.29 23.99 8.31
C LYS A 86 3.00 25.48 8.17
N LYS A 87 1.73 25.87 8.10
CA LYS A 87 1.31 27.27 8.03
C LYS A 87 1.77 28.05 9.26
N ASP A 88 1.71 27.46 10.44
CA ASP A 88 2.16 28.12 11.66
C ASP A 88 3.68 28.29 11.72
N ILE A 89 4.45 27.31 11.24
CA ILE A 89 5.91 27.42 11.17
C ILE A 89 6.30 28.52 10.17
N ILE A 90 5.73 28.52 8.96
CA ILE A 90 6.05 29.53 7.93
C ILE A 90 5.71 30.94 8.40
N ASN A 91 4.59 31.12 9.10
CA ASN A 91 4.17 32.42 9.61
C ASN A 91 4.85 32.81 10.94
N GLY A 92 5.79 31.99 11.45
CA GLY A 92 6.48 32.25 12.72
C GLY A 92 5.58 32.17 13.96
N ARG A 93 4.41 31.54 13.85
CA ARG A 93 3.44 31.37 14.95
C ARG A 93 3.62 30.06 15.71
N PHE A 94 4.40 29.13 15.16
CA PHE A 94 4.62 27.84 15.78
C PHE A 94 5.48 27.98 17.05
N HIS A 95 4.97 27.44 18.16
CA HIS A 95 5.66 27.45 19.44
C HIS A 95 6.52 26.19 19.59
N TYR A 96 7.82 26.39 19.75
CA TYR A 96 8.76 25.32 20.09
C TYR A 96 8.90 25.21 21.61
N VAL A 97 8.57 24.06 22.18
CA VAL A 97 8.69 23.80 23.63
C VAL A 97 10.15 23.84 24.06
N ASN A 98 11.04 23.29 23.25
CA ASN A 98 12.49 23.47 23.39
C ASN A 98 13.00 24.48 22.35
N PRO A 99 13.57 25.62 22.76
CA PRO A 99 14.10 26.62 21.83
C PRO A 99 15.13 26.06 20.84
N LYS A 100 15.88 25.02 21.21
CA LYS A 100 16.86 24.36 20.32
C LYS A 100 16.23 23.71 19.09
N PHE A 101 14.93 23.40 19.11
CA PHE A 101 14.26 22.82 17.94
C PHE A 101 14.18 23.79 16.77
N ARG A 102 14.26 25.10 17.01
CA ARG A 102 14.33 26.12 15.96
C ARG A 102 15.59 25.96 15.10
N ASP A 103 16.69 25.47 15.67
CA ASP A 103 17.93 25.22 14.92
C ASP A 103 17.76 24.11 13.86
N TYR A 104 16.72 23.28 14.00
CA TYR A 104 16.37 22.18 13.10
C TYR A 104 15.11 22.47 12.28
N GLU A 105 14.63 23.72 12.25
CA GLU A 105 13.37 24.11 11.59
C GLU A 105 13.33 23.70 10.11
N ASP A 106 14.45 23.78 9.40
CA ASP A 106 14.53 23.38 7.99
C ASP A 106 14.31 21.87 7.79
N HIS A 107 14.82 21.03 8.70
CA HIS A 107 14.57 19.59 8.69
C HIS A 107 13.10 19.29 9.01
N ILE A 108 12.53 19.99 9.99
CA ILE A 108 11.13 19.86 10.36
C ILE A 108 10.24 20.21 9.16
N LYS A 109 10.51 21.33 8.48
CA LYS A 109 9.81 21.74 7.25
C LYS A 109 9.96 20.70 6.14
N LEU A 110 11.15 20.15 5.94
CA LEU A 110 11.40 19.13 4.92
C LEU A 110 10.50 17.90 5.12
N HIS A 111 10.47 17.36 6.35
CA HIS A 111 9.63 16.20 6.68
C HIS A 111 8.13 16.50 6.56
N LEU A 112 7.70 17.68 6.99
CA LEU A 112 6.32 18.14 6.81
C LEU A 112 5.92 18.28 5.34
N MET A 113 6.83 18.77 4.49
CA MET A 113 6.55 19.01 3.08
C MET A 113 6.58 17.75 2.23
N ASN A 114 7.46 16.80 2.53
CA ASN A 114 7.68 15.63 1.69
C ASN A 114 6.83 14.41 2.08
N SER A 115 6.50 14.28 3.38
CA SER A 115 5.82 13.09 3.90
C SER A 115 4.64 13.41 4.82
N GLU A 116 4.21 14.68 4.89
CA GLU A 116 3.12 15.12 5.79
C GLU A 116 3.38 14.69 7.25
N ALA A 117 4.66 14.56 7.61
CA ALA A 117 5.07 14.03 8.90
C ALA A 117 4.93 15.13 9.96
N TYR A 118 3.83 15.08 10.71
CA TYR A 118 3.56 16.00 11.80
C TYR A 118 4.66 15.98 12.86
N PHE A 119 5.18 17.16 13.20
CA PHE A 119 6.20 17.31 14.23
C PHE A 119 5.57 17.31 15.62
N THR A 120 5.82 16.25 16.39
CA THR A 120 5.44 16.17 17.80
C THR A 120 6.54 16.71 18.70
N GLN A 121 6.15 17.31 19.81
CA GLN A 121 7.05 17.80 20.85
C GLN A 121 6.82 17.01 22.13
N ASP A 122 7.75 17.10 23.08
CA ASP A 122 7.67 16.42 24.39
C ASP A 122 7.53 14.89 24.31
N ASN A 123 8.17 14.28 23.32
CA ASN A 123 8.21 12.83 23.20
C ASN A 123 9.13 12.21 24.28
N SER A 124 8.68 11.12 24.90
CA SER A 124 9.53 10.24 25.70
C SER A 124 10.12 9.17 24.81
N VAL A 125 11.45 9.07 24.75
CA VAL A 125 12.16 8.15 23.86
C VAL A 125 13.13 7.31 24.67
N ASP A 126 12.98 5.99 24.59
CA ASP A 126 13.96 5.03 25.11
C ASP A 126 14.86 4.54 23.97
N ILE A 127 16.18 4.63 24.17
CA ILE A 127 17.17 4.24 23.16
C ILE A 127 17.80 2.91 23.57
N TYR A 128 17.87 1.96 22.63
CA TYR A 128 18.49 0.66 22.82
C TYR A 128 19.70 0.50 21.89
N PHE A 129 20.84 0.13 22.46
CA PHE A 129 22.09 -0.08 21.71
C PHE A 129 22.38 -1.56 21.41
N SER A 130 21.62 -2.48 22.02
CA SER A 130 21.73 -3.92 21.79
C SER A 130 20.39 -4.52 21.37
N GLY A 131 20.46 -5.58 20.56
CA GLY A 131 19.28 -6.34 20.19
C GLY A 131 18.60 -6.98 21.41
N GLU A 132 19.40 -7.49 22.35
CA GLU A 132 18.89 -8.12 23.57
C GLU A 132 18.04 -7.17 24.42
N ASP A 133 18.51 -5.94 24.64
CA ASP A 133 17.77 -4.95 25.42
C ASP A 133 16.49 -4.53 24.70
N LYS A 134 16.55 -4.32 23.38
CA LYS A 134 15.37 -4.03 22.55
C LYS A 134 14.34 -5.15 22.63
N PHE A 135 14.75 -6.41 22.48
CA PHE A 135 13.83 -7.54 22.52
C PHE A 135 13.26 -7.77 23.92
N ARG A 136 14.06 -7.58 24.97
CA ARG A 136 13.59 -7.64 26.36
C ARG A 136 12.52 -6.58 26.65
N ALA A 137 12.74 -5.34 26.22
CA ALA A 137 11.77 -4.25 26.39
C ALA A 137 10.48 -4.49 25.58
N MET A 138 10.61 -5.01 24.36
CA MET A 138 9.47 -5.35 23.52
C MET A 138 8.62 -6.47 24.13
N LEU A 139 9.22 -7.58 24.58
CA LEU A 139 8.47 -8.68 25.21
C LEU A 139 7.74 -8.18 26.47
N LYS A 140 8.39 -7.33 27.28
CA LYS A 140 7.74 -6.66 28.42
C LYS A 140 6.56 -5.78 28.01
N SER A 141 6.63 -5.14 26.84
CA SER A 141 5.54 -4.30 26.32
C SER A 141 4.38 -5.15 25.80
N ILE A 142 4.66 -6.29 25.15
CA ILE A 142 3.67 -7.28 24.73
C ILE A 142 2.91 -7.80 25.94
N ASN A 143 3.63 -8.24 26.99
CA ASN A 143 3.04 -8.78 28.20
C ASN A 143 2.14 -7.76 28.96
N LYS A 144 2.43 -6.46 28.82
CA LYS A 144 1.64 -5.38 29.43
C LYS A 144 0.49 -4.86 28.56
N ALA A 145 0.40 -5.28 27.31
CA ALA A 145 -0.60 -4.76 26.39
C ALA A 145 -2.00 -5.27 26.77
N THR A 146 -3.00 -4.36 26.76
CA THR A 146 -4.37 -4.68 27.22
C THR A 146 -5.43 -4.61 26.12
N LYS A 147 -5.12 -3.97 24.98
CA LYS A 147 -6.08 -3.77 23.89
C LYS A 147 -5.57 -4.23 22.54
N TYR A 148 -4.47 -3.62 22.09
CA TYR A 148 -3.93 -3.86 20.75
C TYR A 148 -2.41 -3.93 20.79
N ILE A 149 -1.85 -4.81 19.95
CA ILE A 149 -0.42 -4.87 19.64
C ILE A 149 -0.29 -4.70 18.13
N TYR A 150 0.30 -3.58 17.72
CA TYR A 150 0.65 -3.35 16.32
C TYR A 150 2.14 -3.66 16.14
N MET A 151 2.44 -4.60 15.24
CA MET A 151 3.78 -5.10 15.04
C MET A 151 4.08 -5.19 13.55
N GLN A 152 5.16 -4.56 13.13
CA GLN A 152 5.62 -4.57 11.74
C GLN A 152 7.10 -4.95 11.70
N TYR A 153 7.43 -6.01 10.96
CA TYR A 153 8.80 -6.50 10.77
C TYR A 153 9.04 -6.83 9.31
N TYR A 154 10.28 -6.63 8.85
CA TYR A 154 10.71 -7.07 7.53
C TYR A 154 10.82 -8.61 7.46
N ILE A 155 11.37 -9.24 8.50
CA ILE A 155 11.53 -10.68 8.63
C ILE A 155 11.02 -11.12 10.00
N PHE A 156 10.13 -12.11 10.00
CA PHE A 156 9.70 -12.84 11.19
C PHE A 156 9.87 -14.34 10.90
N LYS A 157 10.61 -15.06 11.74
CA LYS A 157 11.00 -16.45 11.50
C LYS A 157 10.72 -17.29 12.74
N ASP A 158 10.51 -18.58 12.51
CA ASP A 158 10.49 -19.60 13.56
C ASP A 158 11.92 -19.88 14.04
N ASP A 159 12.47 -18.92 14.78
CA ASP A 159 13.73 -19.04 15.50
C ASP A 159 13.49 -18.80 16.99
N ASN A 160 14.56 -18.87 17.79
CA ASN A 160 14.45 -18.71 19.25
C ASN A 160 13.81 -17.37 19.66
N ILE A 161 13.97 -16.29 18.87
CA ILE A 161 13.37 -14.99 19.18
C ILE A 161 11.93 -14.95 18.70
N GLY A 162 11.67 -15.40 17.47
CA GLY A 162 10.31 -15.46 16.92
C GLY A 162 9.38 -16.32 17.76
N MET A 163 9.84 -17.49 18.22
CA MET A 163 9.05 -18.35 19.09
C MET A 163 8.78 -17.73 20.47
N LYS A 164 9.74 -16.99 21.04
CA LYS A 164 9.47 -16.22 22.27
C LYS A 164 8.39 -15.18 22.07
N ILE A 165 8.41 -14.48 20.93
CA ILE A 165 7.40 -13.47 20.60
C ILE A 165 6.03 -14.14 20.42
N ILE A 166 5.94 -15.25 19.68
CA ILE A 166 4.70 -16.01 19.49
C ILE A 166 4.15 -16.44 20.85
N ASN A 167 5.00 -17.01 21.72
CA ASN A 167 4.56 -17.49 23.01
C ASN A 167 3.96 -16.39 23.89
N GLU A 168 4.53 -15.18 23.89
CA GLU A 168 3.96 -14.04 24.64
C GLU A 168 2.68 -13.47 24.01
N LEU A 169 2.46 -13.67 22.70
CA LEU A 169 1.26 -13.23 22.00
C LEU A 169 0.09 -14.22 22.13
N CYS A 170 0.37 -15.49 22.42
CA CYS A 170 -0.62 -16.56 22.50
C CYS A 170 -1.10 -16.88 23.93
N ILE A 171 -0.79 -16.02 24.90
CA ILE A 171 -1.35 -16.06 26.27
C ILE A 171 -2.73 -15.41 26.26
#